data_AF-A0A4Q6AIT7-F1
#
_entry.id   AF-A0A4Q6AIT7-F1
#
_cell.length_a   1.000
_cell.length_b   1.000
_cell.length_c   1.000
_cell.angle_alpha   90.00
_cell.angle_beta   90.00
_cell.angle_gamma   90.00
#
_symmetry.space_group_name_H-M   'P 1'
#
loop_
_entity.id
_entity.type
_entity.pdbx_description
1 polymer ?
#
loop_
_entity_poly.entity_id
_entity_poly.type
_entity_poly.pdbx_seq_one_letter_code
_entity_poly.pdbx_strand_id
1 'polypeptide(L)'
;MKKVLLAFFLFTAFAAAAQKEEQEIKNLLHIQTESWNKGDLEGFMQTYWKNDSLLFIGKNGIRWGWQETLANYKRSYPDTTAMGKLSFDILVVKELSPDYYYVVGKWMLKRTIG
;
A
#
# COMPACT_ATOMS: atom_id res chain seq x y z
N MET A 1 22.86 31.96 -19.86
CA MET A 1 23.38 30.57 -19.88
C MET A 1 23.47 29.94 -18.49
N LYS A 2 24.19 30.51 -17.51
CA LYS A 2 24.28 29.95 -16.14
C LYS A 2 22.92 29.79 -15.43
N LYS A 3 22.00 30.77 -15.56
CA LYS A 3 20.63 30.67 -14.97
C LYS A 3 19.74 29.62 -15.64
N VAL A 4 19.94 29.37 -16.94
CA VAL A 4 19.20 28.33 -17.70
C VAL A 4 19.72 26.94 -17.34
N LEU A 5 21.05 26.79 -17.18
CA LEU A 5 21.67 25.56 -16.68
C LEU A 5 21.23 25.24 -15.24
N LEU A 6 21.10 26.24 -14.36
CA LEU A 6 20.63 26.04 -12.99
C LEU A 6 19.15 25.61 -12.94
N ALA A 7 18.30 26.21 -13.76
CA ALA A 7 16.89 25.83 -13.86
C ALA A 7 16.72 24.40 -14.41
N PHE A 8 17.56 23.99 -15.35
CA PHE A 8 17.57 22.62 -15.88
C PHE A 8 18.02 21.59 -14.83
N PHE A 9 18.98 21.95 -13.97
CA PHE A 9 19.47 21.08 -12.90
C PHE A 9 18.47 20.88 -11.75
N LEU A 10 17.67 21.90 -11.44
CA LEU A 10 16.61 21.80 -10.43
C LEU A 10 15.44 20.93 -10.90
N PHE A 11 15.14 20.92 -12.20
CA PHE A 11 14.04 20.14 -12.76
C PHE A 11 14.33 18.64 -12.81
N THR A 12 15.57 18.24 -13.08
CA THR A 12 15.97 16.82 -13.12
C THR A 12 16.00 16.19 -11.73
N ALA A 13 16.41 16.94 -10.69
CA ALA A 13 16.42 16.46 -9.32
C ALA A 13 15.01 16.14 -8.79
N PHE A 14 14.02 16.96 -9.15
CA PHE A 14 12.64 16.76 -8.72
C PHE A 14 12.01 15.51 -9.34
N ALA A 15 12.22 15.29 -10.64
CA ALA A 15 11.71 14.10 -11.33
C ALA A 15 12.33 12.79 -10.80
N ALA A 16 13.61 12.81 -10.43
CA ALA A 16 14.30 11.63 -9.89
C ALA A 16 13.82 11.26 -8.47
N ALA A 17 13.48 12.24 -7.64
CA ALA A 17 12.89 12.01 -6.32
C ALA A 17 11.53 11.31 -6.46
N ALA A 18 10.57 11.93 -7.17
CA ALA A 18 9.21 11.38 -7.29
C ALA A 18 9.18 9.92 -7.80
N GLN A 19 10.09 9.55 -8.70
CA GLN A 19 10.22 8.17 -9.18
C GLN A 19 10.72 7.20 -8.10
N LYS A 20 11.58 7.65 -7.19
CA LYS A 20 12.05 6.87 -6.04
C LYS A 20 10.90 6.61 -5.06
N GLU A 21 10.13 7.62 -4.70
CA GLU A 21 9.00 7.46 -3.76
C GLU A 21 7.90 6.55 -4.36
N GLU A 22 7.62 6.66 -5.66
CA GLU A 22 6.72 5.72 -6.35
C GLU A 22 7.21 4.27 -6.22
N GLN A 23 8.52 4.05 -6.36
CA GLN A 23 9.11 2.72 -6.24
C GLN A 23 9.04 2.19 -4.80
N GLU A 24 9.20 3.06 -3.80
CA GLU A 24 9.04 2.70 -2.38
C GLU A 24 7.59 2.28 -2.08
N ILE A 25 6.60 3.01 -2.61
CA ILE A 25 5.17 2.66 -2.48
C ILE A 25 4.88 1.30 -3.12
N LYS A 26 5.40 1.04 -4.33
CA LYS A 26 5.24 -0.26 -4.99
C LYS A 26 5.90 -1.38 -4.18
N ASN A 27 7.05 -1.12 -3.57
CA ASN A 27 7.72 -2.08 -2.70
C ASN A 27 6.92 -2.38 -1.42
N LEU A 28 6.30 -1.37 -0.80
CA LEU A 28 5.39 -1.58 0.34
C LEU A 28 4.23 -2.50 -0.03
N LEU A 29 3.61 -2.29 -1.19
CA LEU A 29 2.51 -3.15 -1.68
C LEU A 29 2.99 -4.56 -2.05
N HIS A 30 4.24 -4.69 -2.50
CA HIS A 30 4.86 -6.00 -2.72
C HIS A 30 5.05 -6.77 -1.40
N ILE A 31 5.65 -6.13 -0.38
CA ILE A 31 5.81 -6.70 0.97
C ILE A 31 4.45 -7.09 1.54
N GLN A 32 3.46 -6.21 1.40
CA GLN A 32 2.08 -6.48 1.82
C GLN A 32 1.54 -7.76 1.14
N THR A 33 1.73 -7.89 -0.17
CA THR A 33 1.30 -9.08 -0.94
C THR A 33 2.04 -10.35 -0.49
N GLU A 34 3.35 -10.28 -0.28
CA GLU A 34 4.14 -11.42 0.18
C GLU A 34 3.71 -11.89 1.56
N SER A 35 3.53 -10.97 2.52
CA SER A 35 3.08 -11.27 3.87
C SER A 35 1.71 -11.93 3.86
N TRP A 36 0.76 -11.38 3.09
CA TRP A 36 -0.54 -12.01 2.89
C TRP A 36 -0.41 -13.44 2.37
N ASN A 37 0.37 -13.62 1.30
CA ASN A 37 0.52 -14.91 0.64
C ASN A 37 1.25 -15.95 1.51
N LYS A 38 2.01 -15.53 2.52
CA LYS A 38 2.63 -16.38 3.54
C LYS A 38 1.73 -16.64 4.74
N GLY A 39 0.57 -16.00 4.85
CA GLY A 39 -0.33 -16.10 6.00
C GLY A 39 0.05 -15.18 7.17
N ASP A 40 0.96 -14.23 6.94
CA ASP A 40 1.46 -13.31 7.95
C ASP A 40 0.62 -12.01 7.96
N LEU A 41 -0.43 -12.00 8.78
CA LEU A 41 -1.34 -10.86 8.91
C LEU A 41 -0.69 -9.68 9.65
N GLU A 42 0.21 -9.95 10.59
CA GLU A 42 0.99 -8.93 11.28
C GLU A 42 1.93 -8.22 10.32
N GLY A 43 2.67 -8.98 9.50
CA GLY A 43 3.53 -8.46 8.44
C GLY A 43 2.74 -7.71 7.36
N PHE A 44 1.54 -8.19 7.01
CA PHE A 44 0.62 -7.47 6.13
C PHE A 44 0.25 -6.10 6.73
N MET A 45 -0.10 -6.07 8.01
CA MET A 45 -0.52 -4.85 8.69
C MET A 45 0.62 -3.86 8.98
N GLN A 46 1.89 -4.27 9.00
CA GLN A 46 3.02 -3.33 9.18
C GLN A 46 3.12 -2.29 8.05
N THR A 47 2.55 -2.58 6.88
CA THR A 47 2.52 -1.65 5.75
C THR A 47 1.44 -0.58 5.88
N TYR A 48 0.52 -0.71 6.84
CA TYR A 48 -0.50 0.29 7.15
C TYR A 48 0.03 1.32 8.16
N TRP A 49 -0.56 2.51 8.13
CA TRP A 49 -0.28 3.53 9.14
C TRP A 49 -0.70 3.05 10.53
N LYS A 50 0.27 2.87 11.42
CA LYS A 50 0.06 2.40 12.79
C LYS A 50 -0.43 3.53 13.69
N ASN A 51 -1.71 3.84 13.59
CA ASN A 51 -2.38 4.89 14.35
C ASN A 51 -3.84 4.53 14.64
N ASP A 52 -4.40 5.09 15.70
CA ASP A 52 -5.82 4.91 16.06
C ASP A 52 -6.77 5.64 15.09
N SER A 53 -6.23 6.60 14.32
CA SER A 53 -6.92 7.32 13.26
C SER A 53 -6.86 6.61 11.89
N LEU A 54 -6.27 5.41 11.81
CA LEU A 54 -6.33 4.62 10.57
C LEU A 54 -7.80 4.31 10.23
N LEU A 55 -8.27 4.76 9.07
CA LEU A 55 -9.60 4.47 8.57
C LEU A 55 -9.56 3.29 7.59
N PHE A 56 -10.29 2.23 7.90
CA PHE A 56 -10.49 1.09 7.00
C PHE A 56 -11.93 1.06 6.51
N ILE A 57 -12.12 0.90 5.19
CA ILE A 57 -13.45 0.84 4.56
C ILE A 57 -13.63 -0.54 3.94
N GLY A 58 -14.61 -1.31 4.42
CA GLY A 58 -14.93 -2.64 3.92
C GLY A 58 -16.42 -2.85 3.68
N LYS A 59 -16.80 -4.08 3.33
CA LYS A 59 -18.20 -4.45 3.04
C LYS A 59 -19.19 -4.17 4.19
N ASN A 60 -18.69 -4.14 5.43
CA ASN A 60 -19.47 -3.91 6.64
C ASN A 60 -19.38 -2.45 7.12
N GLY A 61 -18.90 -1.53 6.28
CA GLY A 61 -18.73 -0.12 6.60
C GLY A 61 -17.32 0.25 7.06
N ILE A 62 -17.22 1.37 7.79
CA ILE A 62 -15.96 1.95 8.25
C ILE A 62 -15.51 1.39 9.60
N ARG A 63 -14.19 1.29 9.80
CA ARG A 63 -13.56 0.99 11.09
C ARG A 63 -12.36 1.89 11.32
N TRP A 64 -12.05 2.14 12.59
CA TRP A 64 -10.94 2.98 13.00
C TRP A 64 -9.90 2.17 13.78
N GLY A 65 -8.63 2.52 13.58
CA GLY A 65 -7.51 2.06 14.36
C GLY A 65 -6.81 0.83 13.81
N TRP A 66 -5.48 0.84 13.91
CA TRP A 66 -4.61 -0.24 13.43
C TRP A 66 -4.87 -1.56 14.15
N GLN A 67 -5.02 -1.54 15.47
CA GLN A 67 -5.23 -2.75 16.28
C GLN A 67 -6.58 -3.41 15.98
N GLU A 68 -7.64 -2.62 15.90
CA GLU A 68 -8.98 -3.12 15.56
C GLU A 68 -8.98 -3.70 14.13
N THR A 69 -8.29 -3.07 13.18
CA THR A 69 -8.14 -3.58 11.82
C THR A 69 -7.43 -4.93 11.79
N LEU A 70 -6.30 -5.08 12.51
CA LEU A 70 -5.58 -6.37 12.62
C LEU A 70 -6.45 -7.46 13.26
N ALA A 71 -7.15 -7.15 14.36
CA ALA A 71 -8.03 -8.10 15.03
C ALA A 71 -9.15 -8.61 14.10
N ASN A 72 -9.70 -7.71 13.28
CA ASN A 72 -10.70 -8.07 12.28
C ASN A 72 -10.14 -8.96 11.16
N TYR A 73 -8.92 -8.70 10.69
CA TYR A 73 -8.25 -9.58 9.73
C TYR A 73 -8.09 -11.00 10.31
N LYS A 74 -7.54 -11.12 11.53
CA LYS A 74 -7.36 -12.42 12.19
C LYS A 74 -8.68 -13.19 12.37
N ARG A 75 -9.76 -12.49 12.72
CA ARG A 75 -11.09 -13.10 12.86
C ARG A 75 -11.67 -13.57 11.52
N SER A 76 -11.43 -12.81 10.46
CA SER A 76 -11.99 -13.08 9.13
C SER A 76 -11.19 -14.13 8.35
N TYR A 77 -9.91 -14.29 8.68
CA TYR A 77 -8.96 -15.12 7.97
C TYR A 77 -8.18 -16.01 8.95
N PRO A 78 -8.80 -17.12 9.41
CA PRO A 78 -8.19 -18.00 10.41
C PRO A 78 -7.01 -18.81 9.86
N ASP A 79 -6.91 -18.99 8.54
CA ASP A 79 -5.85 -19.75 7.89
C ASP A 79 -5.58 -19.27 6.45
N THR A 80 -4.52 -19.81 5.84
CA THR A 80 -4.08 -19.47 4.48
C THR A 80 -5.06 -19.90 3.40
N THR A 81 -5.95 -20.86 3.67
CA THR A 81 -6.99 -21.30 2.74
C THR A 81 -8.08 -20.24 2.63
N ALA A 82 -8.53 -19.69 3.77
CA ALA A 82 -9.49 -18.59 3.83
C ALA A 82 -8.91 -17.29 3.22
N MET A 83 -7.60 -17.06 3.41
CA MET A 83 -6.89 -15.92 2.83
C MET A 83 -6.81 -16.01 1.31
N GLY A 84 -6.53 -17.18 0.74
CA GLY A 84 -6.21 -17.32 -0.67
C GLY A 84 -4.89 -16.65 -1.06
N LYS A 85 -4.68 -16.44 -2.36
CA LYS A 85 -3.49 -15.77 -2.91
C LYS A 85 -3.84 -14.41 -3.48
N LEU A 86 -3.26 -13.38 -2.90
CA LEU A 86 -3.43 -11.97 -3.26
C LEU A 86 -2.44 -11.57 -4.35
N SER A 87 -2.90 -10.72 -5.25
CA SER A 87 -2.08 -9.96 -6.19
C SER A 87 -2.68 -8.57 -6.37
N PHE A 88 -1.80 -7.58 -6.53
CA PHE A 88 -2.18 -6.21 -6.87
C PHE A 88 -1.78 -5.87 -8.30
N ASP A 89 -2.61 -5.05 -8.94
CA ASP A 89 -2.33 -4.40 -10.21
C ASP A 89 -2.48 -2.88 -9.99
N ILE A 90 -1.35 -2.18 -9.92
CA ILE A 90 -1.32 -0.75 -9.57
C ILE A 90 -1.52 0.09 -10.84
N LEU A 91 -2.60 0.86 -10.85
CA LEU A 91 -3.01 1.65 -12.01
C LEU A 91 -2.51 3.08 -11.96
N VAL A 92 -2.52 3.66 -10.75
CA VAL A 92 -2.16 5.06 -10.53
C VAL A 92 -1.32 5.15 -9.26
N VAL A 93 -0.18 5.83 -9.37
CA VAL A 93 0.53 6.43 -8.24
C VAL A 93 0.66 7.90 -8.57
N LYS A 94 0.07 8.75 -7.75
CA LYS A 94 0.02 10.20 -7.97
C LYS A 94 0.50 10.93 -6.73
N GLU A 95 1.57 11.69 -6.87
CA GLU A 95 2.00 12.64 -5.84
C GLU A 95 0.92 13.71 -5.63
N LEU A 96 0.56 13.96 -4.36
CA LEU A 96 -0.33 15.04 -3.95
C LEU A 96 0.45 16.18 -3.28
N SER A 97 1.51 15.82 -2.56
CA SER A 97 2.51 16.72 -1.95
C SER A 97 3.79 15.91 -1.67
N PRO A 98 4.88 16.56 -1.22
CA PRO A 98 6.11 15.85 -0.85
C PRO A 98 5.94 14.71 0.17
N ASP A 99 4.86 14.74 0.96
CA ASP A 99 4.60 13.76 2.03
C ASP A 99 3.44 12.79 1.70
N TYR A 100 2.64 13.07 0.67
CA TYR A 100 1.39 12.36 0.42
C TYR A 100 1.25 11.90 -1.02
N TYR A 101 0.85 10.63 -1.16
CA TYR A 101 0.58 9.99 -2.44
C TYR A 101 -0.83 9.41 -2.46
N TYR A 102 -1.47 9.50 -3.62
CA TYR A 102 -2.72 8.85 -3.95
C TYR A 102 -2.44 7.63 -4.83
N VAL A 103 -2.90 6.46 -4.39
CA VAL A 103 -2.67 5.19 -5.09
C VAL A 103 -4.01 4.56 -5.43
N VAL A 104 -4.17 4.15 -6.69
CA VAL A 104 -5.31 3.36 -7.17
C VAL A 104 -4.80 2.08 -7.79
N GLY A 105 -5.39 0.96 -7.38
CA GLY A 105 -5.06 -0.35 -7.93
C GLY A 105 -6.27 -1.26 -7.93
N LYS A 106 -6.13 -2.37 -8.65
CA LYS A 106 -7.01 -3.53 -8.54
C LYS A 106 -6.35 -4.55 -7.63
N TRP A 107 -7.16 -5.38 -7.00
CA TRP A 107 -6.70 -6.55 -6.29
C TRP A 107 -7.43 -7.78 -6.80
N MET A 108 -6.74 -8.91 -6.83
CA MET A 108 -7.32 -10.22 -7.11
C MET A 108 -6.96 -11.18 -6.00
N LEU A 109 -7.93 -11.99 -5.60
CA LEU A 109 -7.77 -12.97 -4.53
C LEU A 109 -8.18 -14.35 -5.03
N LYS A 110 -7.19 -15.18 -5.36
CA LYS A 110 -7.41 -16.54 -5.84
C LYS A 110 -7.60 -17.48 -4.66
N ARG A 111 -8.80 -18.04 -4.52
CA ARG A 111 -9.14 -19.04 -3.50
C ARG A 111 -9.37 -20.41 -4.13
N THR A 112 -9.13 -21.47 -3.36
CA THR A 112 -9.49 -22.85 -3.70
C THR A 112 -10.83 -23.27 -3.11
N ILE A 113 -11.45 -22.39 -2.32
CA ILE A 113 -12.72 -22.57 -1.62
C ILE A 113 -13.62 -21.35 -1.84
N GLY A 114 -14.94 -21.56 -1.76
CA GLY A 114 -15.96 -20.56 -2.05
C GLY A 114 -16.31 -20.51 -3.54
#